data_AF-A0A9P8I4K9-F1
#
_entry.id   AF-A0A9P8I4K9-F1
#
_cell.length_a   1.000
_cell.length_b   1.000
_cell.length_c   1.000
_cell.angle_alpha   90.00
_cell.angle_beta   90.00
_cell.angle_gamma   90.00
#
_symmetry.space_group_name_H-M   'P 1'
#
loop_
_entity.id
_entity.type
_entity.pdbx_description
1 polymer ?
#
loop_
_entity_poly.entity_id
_entity_poly.type
_entity_poly.pdbx_seq_one_letter_code
_entity_poly.pdbx_strand_id
1 'polypeptide(L)'
;MAYPSDVQILLDEVNAAGRDLLRSAGEDAGTDPITDGPATRTLITAAQNLIAGLQNPGVYMLELTWQTHRNSVVRALSDLGVFELVPPQPGTATLQELASKTGADGQLLYRLMRALTATGIFVEVEPEVYRHNALSAACATGLKHELKHM
;
A
#
# COMPACT_ATOMS: atom_id res chain seq x y z
N MET A 1 5.80 24.17 -9.73
CA MET A 1 7.02 23.54 -9.20
C MET A 1 7.39 24.33 -7.98
N ALA A 2 7.51 23.69 -6.80
CA ALA A 2 7.82 24.40 -5.57
C ALA A 2 9.19 25.08 -5.66
N TYR A 3 9.28 26.31 -5.15
CA TYR A 3 10.55 27.00 -4.97
C TYR A 3 11.22 26.51 -3.67
N PRO A 4 12.55 26.70 -3.51
CA PRO A 4 13.25 26.29 -2.29
C PRO A 4 12.63 26.82 -0.99
N SER A 5 12.07 28.04 -1.02
CA SER A 5 11.32 28.63 0.11
C SER A 5 10.06 27.84 0.47
N ASP A 6 9.34 27.35 -0.53
CA ASP A 6 8.10 26.59 -0.33
C ASP A 6 8.40 25.21 0.26
N VAL A 7 9.51 24.60 -0.17
CA VAL A 7 9.97 23.31 0.37
C VAL A 7 10.37 23.44 1.84
N GLN A 8 11.04 24.53 2.23
CA GLN A 8 11.41 24.76 3.63
C GLN A 8 10.15 24.88 4.52
N ILE A 9 9.14 25.62 4.06
CA ILE A 9 7.86 25.75 4.78
C ILE A 9 7.20 24.37 4.98
N LEU A 10 7.13 23.57 3.92
CA LEU A 10 6.52 22.23 3.97
C LEU A 10 7.29 21.28 4.90
N LEU A 11 8.62 21.37 4.93
CA LEU A 11 9.45 20.61 5.88
C LEU A 11 9.20 21.03 7.33
N ASP A 12 9.05 22.33 7.58
CA ASP A 12 8.77 22.86 8.91
C ASP A 12 7.40 22.40 9.42
N GLU A 13 6.39 22.34 8.53
CA GLU A 13 5.06 21.78 8.82
C GLU A 13 5.11 20.29 9.18
N VAL A 14 5.82 19.48 8.38
CA VAL A 14 6.03 18.04 8.67
C VAL A 14 6.73 17.85 10.02
N ASN A 15 7.77 18.63 10.28
CA ASN A 15 8.52 18.58 11.55
C ASN A 15 7.65 18.99 12.75
N ALA A 16 6.79 20.00 12.60
CA ALA A 16 5.86 20.40 13.65
C ALA A 16 4.83 19.30 13.96
N ALA A 17 4.17 18.77 12.93
CA ALA A 17 3.19 17.69 13.08
C ALA A 17 3.82 16.42 13.68
N GLY A 18 5.06 16.09 13.29
CA GLY A 18 5.80 14.96 13.84
C GLY A 18 6.08 15.10 15.34
N ARG A 19 6.49 16.29 15.79
CA ARG A 19 6.70 16.56 17.22
C ARG A 19 5.41 16.45 18.03
N ASP A 20 4.29 16.92 17.48
CA ASP A 20 3.00 16.85 18.15
C ASP A 20 2.51 15.40 18.28
N LEU A 21 2.71 14.60 17.24
CA LEU A 21 2.43 13.17 17.29
C LEU A 21 3.27 12.47 18.36
N LEU A 22 4.58 12.70 18.39
CA LEU A 22 5.48 12.09 19.38
C LEU A 22 5.12 12.52 20.80
N ARG A 23 4.70 13.77 21.01
CA ARG A 23 4.22 14.25 22.33
C ARG A 23 2.94 13.53 22.75
N SER A 24 2.02 13.29 21.81
CA SER A 24 0.77 12.58 22.09
C SER A 24 0.94 11.09 22.36
N ALA A 25 2.03 10.48 21.87
CA ALA A 25 2.28 9.05 21.97
C ALA A 25 2.82 8.59 23.34
N GLY A 26 3.39 9.47 24.16
CA GLY A 26 3.94 9.13 25.49
C GLY A 26 5.16 8.20 25.45
N GLU A 27 5.77 7.93 26.62
CA GLU A 27 6.97 7.08 26.76
C GLU A 27 6.70 5.56 26.56
N ASP A 28 5.43 5.13 26.63
CA ASP A 28 4.99 3.74 26.46
C ASP A 28 4.70 3.35 24.99
N ALA A 29 4.99 4.25 24.02
CA ALA A 29 4.75 4.05 22.59
C ALA A 29 5.58 2.94 21.90
N GLY A 30 6.37 2.18 22.66
CA GLY A 30 7.38 1.25 22.14
C GLY A 30 6.83 0.02 21.39
N THR A 31 5.52 -0.22 21.41
CA THR A 31 4.94 -1.48 20.88
C THR A 31 3.71 -1.33 19.99
N ASP A 32 2.96 -0.23 20.06
CA ASP A 32 1.71 -0.08 19.30
C ASP A 32 1.86 0.85 18.08
N PRO A 33 1.35 0.45 16.90
CA PRO A 33 1.41 1.29 15.72
C PRO A 33 0.51 2.52 15.90
N ILE A 34 1.10 3.70 15.75
CA ILE A 34 0.38 4.96 15.71
C ILE A 34 -0.58 4.93 14.51
N THR A 35 -1.88 4.74 14.77
CA THR A 35 -2.90 4.59 13.74
C THR A 35 -4.10 5.50 14.00
N ASP A 36 -4.63 6.10 12.93
CA ASP A 36 -5.92 6.81 12.84
C ASP A 36 -6.24 7.95 13.84
N GLY A 37 -5.26 8.42 14.61
CA GLY A 37 -5.40 9.56 15.51
C GLY A 37 -5.39 10.93 14.81
N PRO A 38 -5.91 11.99 15.44
CA PRO A 38 -5.90 13.33 14.86
C PRO A 38 -4.48 13.83 14.56
N ALA A 39 -3.51 13.59 15.46
CA ALA A 39 -2.11 13.94 15.22
C ALA A 39 -1.49 13.15 14.05
N THR A 40 -1.84 11.87 13.91
CA THR A 40 -1.44 11.02 12.77
C THR A 40 -1.98 11.58 11.45
N ARG A 41 -3.27 11.94 11.41
CA ARG A 41 -3.90 12.53 10.21
C ARG A 41 -3.27 13.86 9.83
N THR A 42 -2.95 14.71 10.81
CA THR A 42 -2.22 15.97 10.59
C THR A 42 -0.86 15.72 9.95
N LEU A 43 -0.08 14.77 10.49
CA LEU A 43 1.23 14.42 9.93
C LEU A 43 1.11 13.86 8.51
N ILE A 44 0.13 12.97 8.26
CA ILE A 44 -0.15 12.45 6.90
C ILE A 44 -0.45 13.59 5.94
N THR A 45 -1.27 14.55 6.34
CA THR A 45 -1.66 15.70 5.50
C THR A 45 -0.45 16.58 5.18
N ALA A 46 0.38 16.90 6.18
CA ALA A 46 1.61 17.66 5.97
C ALA A 46 2.59 16.95 5.03
N ALA A 47 2.76 15.63 5.19
CA ALA A 47 3.60 14.83 4.31
C ALA A 47 3.06 14.78 2.88
N GLN A 48 1.74 14.66 2.70
CA GLN A 48 1.09 14.71 1.38
C GLN A 48 1.31 16.06 0.68
N ASN A 49 1.24 17.18 1.42
CA ASN A 49 1.52 18.51 0.88
C ASN A 49 2.98 18.64 0.41
N LEU A 50 3.93 18.11 1.20
CA LEU A 50 5.34 18.07 0.80
C LEU A 50 5.54 17.27 -0.49
N ILE A 51 4.96 16.06 -0.58
CA ILE A 51 5.01 15.24 -1.78
C ILE A 51 4.42 15.99 -2.98
N ALA A 52 3.24 16.58 -2.83
CA ALA A 52 2.56 17.32 -3.90
C ALA A 52 3.36 18.53 -4.38
N GLY A 53 4.06 19.24 -3.49
CA GLY A 53 4.92 20.38 -3.85
C GLY A 53 6.15 19.97 -4.66
N LEU A 54 6.68 18.76 -4.41
CA LEU A 54 7.89 18.22 -5.04
C LEU A 54 7.62 17.44 -6.32
N GLN A 55 6.43 16.85 -6.46
CA GLN A 55 6.09 16.02 -7.61
C GLN A 55 6.06 16.82 -8.91
N ASN A 56 6.53 16.21 -9.99
CA ASN A 56 6.30 16.73 -11.33
C ASN A 56 4.83 16.46 -11.70
N PRO A 57 4.02 17.51 -12.00
CA PRO A 57 2.59 17.32 -12.26
C PRO A 57 2.30 16.41 -13.47
N GLY A 58 3.14 16.43 -14.51
CA GLY A 58 2.97 15.58 -15.68
C GLY A 58 3.24 14.10 -15.38
N VAL A 59 4.28 13.81 -14.58
CA VAL A 59 4.58 12.45 -14.12
C VAL A 59 3.49 11.95 -13.18
N TYR A 60 3.04 12.78 -12.25
CA TYR A 60 1.97 12.41 -11.34
C TYR A 60 0.66 12.11 -12.06
N MET A 61 0.28 12.94 -13.04
CA MET A 61 -0.90 12.66 -13.88
C MET A 61 -0.79 11.32 -14.61
N LEU A 62 0.40 10.97 -15.13
CA LEU A 62 0.62 9.66 -15.74
C LEU A 62 0.45 8.53 -14.70
N GLU A 63 1.00 8.67 -13.50
CA GLU A 63 0.83 7.70 -12.42
C GLU A 63 -0.64 7.50 -12.02
N LEU A 64 -1.43 8.58 -11.97
CA LEU A 64 -2.87 8.51 -11.72
C LEU A 64 -3.60 7.64 -12.75
N THR A 65 -3.21 7.70 -14.03
CA THR A 65 -3.84 6.84 -15.06
C THR A 65 -3.60 5.34 -14.84
N TRP A 66 -2.51 4.98 -14.17
CA TRP A 66 -2.21 3.58 -13.83
C TRP A 66 -2.94 3.10 -12.57
N GLN A 67 -3.53 3.98 -11.77
CA GLN A 67 -4.27 3.58 -10.57
C GLN A 67 -5.47 2.69 -10.89
N THR A 68 -6.21 2.96 -11.96
CA THR A 68 -7.34 2.12 -12.39
C THR A 68 -6.90 0.68 -12.70
N HIS A 69 -5.74 0.53 -13.33
CA HIS A 69 -5.17 -0.80 -13.61
C HIS A 69 -4.86 -1.53 -12.29
N ARG A 70 -4.24 -0.86 -11.32
CA ARG A 70 -3.95 -1.46 -10.00
C ARG A 70 -5.23 -1.90 -9.30
N ASN A 71 -6.26 -1.06 -9.30
CA ASN A 71 -7.56 -1.38 -8.71
C ASN A 71 -8.21 -2.61 -9.37
N SER A 72 -8.15 -2.71 -10.69
CA SER A 72 -8.67 -3.89 -11.41
C SER A 72 -7.94 -5.18 -11.04
N VAL A 73 -6.62 -5.12 -10.82
CA VAL A 73 -5.83 -6.30 -10.43
C VAL A 73 -6.14 -6.70 -8.98
N VAL A 74 -6.24 -5.74 -8.06
CA VAL A 74 -6.64 -6.00 -6.67
C VAL A 74 -8.02 -6.64 -6.64
N ARG A 75 -8.99 -6.12 -7.42
CA ARG A 75 -10.33 -6.71 -7.51
C ARG A 75 -10.28 -8.13 -8.07
N ALA A 76 -9.60 -8.35 -9.19
CA ALA A 76 -9.50 -9.67 -9.81
C ALA A 76 -8.89 -10.71 -8.86
N LEU A 77 -7.81 -10.36 -8.16
CA LEU A 77 -7.17 -11.27 -7.20
C LEU A 77 -8.00 -11.47 -5.93
N SER A 78 -8.82 -10.49 -5.54
CA SER A 78 -9.80 -10.64 -4.46
C SER A 78 -10.93 -11.59 -4.85
N ASP A 79 -11.47 -11.47 -6.06
CA ASP A 79 -12.51 -12.37 -6.59
C ASP A 79 -11.98 -13.81 -6.75
N LEU A 80 -10.69 -13.98 -7.08
CA LEU A 80 -10.01 -15.28 -7.08
C LEU A 80 -9.64 -15.79 -5.69
N GLY A 81 -9.80 -14.99 -4.63
CA GLY A 81 -9.46 -15.36 -3.25
C GLY A 81 -7.96 -15.45 -2.97
N VAL A 82 -7.11 -14.90 -3.84
CA VAL A 82 -5.63 -15.03 -3.73
C VAL A 82 -5.11 -14.44 -2.43
N PHE A 83 -5.70 -13.34 -1.94
CA PHE A 83 -5.30 -12.73 -0.66
C PHE A 83 -5.52 -13.66 0.54
N GLU A 84 -6.46 -14.60 0.49
CA GLU A 84 -6.66 -15.57 1.58
C GLU A 84 -5.87 -16.86 1.38
N LEU A 85 -5.44 -17.14 0.15
CA LEU A 85 -4.67 -18.32 -0.19
C LEU A 85 -3.18 -18.18 0.13
N VAL A 86 -2.67 -16.94 0.19
CA VAL A 86 -1.32 -16.66 0.69
C VAL A 86 -1.36 -16.73 2.24
N PRO A 87 -0.54 -17.58 2.88
CA PRO A 87 -0.56 -17.68 4.34
C PRO A 87 -0.13 -16.37 5.03
N PRO A 88 -0.64 -16.08 6.24
CA PRO A 88 -0.13 -14.99 7.06
C PRO A 88 1.38 -15.09 7.29
N GLN A 89 2.04 -13.96 7.51
CA GLN A 89 3.49 -13.95 7.77
C GLN A 89 3.85 -14.87 8.95
N PRO A 90 4.94 -15.65 8.85
CA PRO A 90 5.99 -15.59 7.82
C PRO A 90 5.75 -16.48 6.57
N GLY A 91 4.57 -17.06 6.41
CA GLY A 91 4.31 -18.02 5.34
C GLY A 91 4.32 -17.44 3.92
N THR A 92 4.46 -18.34 2.94
CA THR A 92 4.56 -18.01 1.51
C THR A 92 3.65 -18.91 0.69
N ALA A 93 3.37 -18.52 -0.56
CA ALA A 93 2.71 -19.36 -1.56
C ALA A 93 3.39 -19.22 -2.91
N THR A 94 3.54 -20.33 -3.63
CA THR A 94 4.06 -20.35 -5.00
C THR A 94 2.97 -20.00 -6.01
N LEU A 95 3.35 -19.49 -7.18
CA LEU A 95 2.42 -19.27 -8.29
C LEU A 95 1.67 -20.56 -8.66
N GLN A 96 2.37 -21.71 -8.66
CA GLN A 96 1.77 -22.99 -9.00
C GLN A 96 0.69 -23.40 -7.99
N GLU A 97 0.93 -23.21 -6.69
CA GLU A 97 -0.08 -23.47 -5.65
C GLU A 97 -1.28 -22.55 -5.80
N LEU A 98 -1.06 -21.26 -6.05
CA LEU A 98 -2.14 -20.30 -6.24
C LEU A 98 -2.95 -20.62 -7.50
N ALA A 99 -2.31 -20.95 -8.62
CA ALA A 99 -3.00 -21.35 -9.85
C ALA A 99 -3.82 -22.62 -9.64
N SER A 100 -3.26 -23.62 -8.96
CA SER A 100 -3.95 -24.88 -8.66
C SER A 100 -5.18 -24.68 -7.77
N LYS A 101 -5.09 -23.81 -6.75
CA LYS A 101 -6.19 -23.55 -5.81
C LYS A 101 -7.28 -22.63 -6.37
N THR A 102 -6.91 -21.71 -7.26
CA THR A 102 -7.85 -20.76 -7.89
C THR A 102 -8.47 -21.30 -9.17
N GLY A 103 -7.82 -22.27 -9.84
CA GLY A 103 -8.19 -22.72 -11.17
C GLY A 103 -7.89 -21.71 -12.28
N ALA A 104 -7.19 -20.61 -11.98
CA ALA A 104 -6.84 -19.59 -12.94
C ALA A 104 -5.69 -20.03 -13.85
N ASP A 105 -5.63 -19.47 -15.07
CA ASP A 105 -4.49 -19.63 -15.96
C ASP A 105 -3.21 -19.09 -15.29
N GLY A 106 -2.15 -19.91 -15.28
CA GLY A 106 -0.90 -19.58 -14.58
C GLY A 106 -0.21 -18.35 -15.15
N GLN A 107 -0.26 -18.12 -16.45
CA GLN A 107 0.37 -16.95 -17.08
C GLN A 107 -0.40 -15.67 -16.79
N LEU A 108 -1.74 -15.72 -16.78
CA LEU A 108 -2.56 -14.61 -16.34
C LEU A 108 -2.30 -14.29 -14.86
N LEU A 109 -2.32 -15.30 -13.99
CA LEU A 109 -2.07 -15.11 -12.57
C LEU A 109 -0.67 -14.54 -12.30
N TYR A 110 0.34 -15.01 -13.02
CA TYR A 110 1.70 -14.45 -12.97
C TYR A 110 1.70 -12.95 -13.29
N ARG A 111 1.01 -12.53 -14.36
CA ARG A 111 0.93 -11.11 -14.74
C ARG A 111 0.25 -10.25 -13.67
N LEU A 112 -0.80 -10.76 -13.03
CA LEU A 112 -1.51 -10.08 -11.96
C LEU A 112 -0.64 -9.96 -10.70
N MET A 113 0.03 -11.05 -10.31
CA MET A 113 0.94 -11.04 -9.15
C MET A 113 2.12 -10.11 -9.39
N ARG A 114 2.72 -10.13 -10.59
CA ARG A 114 3.80 -9.21 -10.99
C ARG A 114 3.38 -7.75 -10.89
N ALA A 115 2.13 -7.45 -11.25
CA ALA A 115 1.61 -6.09 -11.11
C ALA A 115 1.52 -5.69 -9.63
N LEU A 116 1.02 -6.55 -8.75
CA LEU A 116 0.90 -6.25 -7.32
C LEU A 116 2.24 -6.23 -6.58
N THR A 117 3.23 -7.00 -7.02
CA THR A 117 4.59 -6.95 -6.45
C THR A 117 5.32 -5.70 -6.90
N ALA A 118 5.20 -5.31 -8.18
CA ALA A 118 5.77 -4.07 -8.70
C ALA A 118 5.19 -2.81 -8.03
N THR A 119 3.96 -2.88 -7.52
CA THR A 119 3.33 -1.78 -6.77
C THR A 119 3.46 -1.91 -5.26
N GLY A 120 4.20 -2.91 -4.78
CA GLY A 120 4.46 -3.11 -3.35
C GLY A 120 3.26 -3.60 -2.53
N ILE A 121 2.23 -4.18 -3.15
CA ILE A 121 1.09 -4.76 -2.43
C ILE A 121 1.42 -6.18 -1.95
N PHE A 122 2.19 -6.95 -2.72
CA PHE A 122 2.80 -8.22 -2.29
C PHE A 122 4.33 -8.12 -2.33
N VAL A 123 4.98 -9.07 -1.67
CA VAL A 123 6.43 -9.26 -1.77
C VAL A 123 6.70 -10.57 -2.52
N GLU A 124 7.49 -10.51 -3.58
CA GLU A 124 8.06 -11.70 -4.22
C GLU A 124 9.41 -11.97 -3.57
N VAL A 125 9.52 -13.10 -2.87
CA VAL A 125 10.67 -13.41 -2.01
C VAL A 125 11.70 -14.27 -2.74
N GLU A 126 11.22 -15.04 -3.70
CA GLU A 126 11.93 -15.83 -4.69
C GLU A 126 11.10 -15.82 -5.98
N PRO A 127 11.65 -16.16 -7.15
CA PRO A 127 10.90 -16.20 -8.39
C PRO A 127 9.60 -16.99 -8.24
N GLU A 128 8.47 -16.33 -8.48
CA GLU A 128 7.13 -16.90 -8.38
C GLU A 128 6.71 -17.37 -6.97
N VAL A 129 7.35 -16.85 -5.92
CA VAL A 129 7.02 -17.13 -4.52
C VAL A 129 6.64 -15.83 -3.80
N TYR A 130 5.42 -15.79 -3.27
CA TYR A 130 4.83 -14.56 -2.75
C TYR A 130 4.56 -14.62 -1.25
N ARG A 131 4.71 -13.47 -0.59
CA ARG A 131 4.44 -13.25 0.83
C ARG A 131 3.63 -11.98 1.05
N HIS A 132 2.77 -12.00 2.06
CA HIS A 132 2.08 -10.81 2.53
C HIS A 132 3.03 -9.72 3.05
N ASN A 133 2.58 -8.47 2.89
CA ASN A 133 3.02 -7.32 3.68
C ASN A 133 1.78 -6.68 4.34
N ALA A 134 1.93 -5.51 4.97
CA ALA A 134 0.82 -4.82 5.62
C ALA A 134 -0.37 -4.54 4.68
N LEU A 135 -0.12 -4.19 3.41
CA LEU A 135 -1.16 -3.84 2.45
C LEU A 135 -1.96 -5.07 1.97
N SER A 136 -1.27 -6.11 1.52
CA SER A 136 -1.95 -7.34 1.08
C SER A 136 -2.63 -8.07 2.25
N ALA A 137 -2.09 -7.98 3.47
CA ALA A 137 -2.75 -8.53 4.66
C ALA A 137 -4.07 -7.83 4.96
N ALA A 138 -4.14 -6.50 4.81
CA ALA A 138 -5.39 -5.74 4.97
C ALA A 138 -6.46 -6.13 3.94
N CYS A 139 -6.04 -6.53 2.73
CA CYS A 139 -6.96 -7.02 1.69
C CYS A 139 -7.61 -8.36 2.07
N ALA A 140 -6.89 -9.22 2.81
CA ALA A 140 -7.38 -10.53 3.24
C ALA A 140 -8.38 -10.45 4.42
N THR A 141 -8.26 -9.42 5.27
CA THR A 141 -9.01 -9.32 6.53
C THR A 141 -10.19 -8.33 6.50
N GLY A 142 -10.13 -7.26 5.70
CA GLY A 142 -11.07 -6.13 5.83
C GLY A 142 -11.78 -5.64 4.55
N LEU A 143 -11.19 -5.81 3.37
CA LEU A 143 -11.67 -5.12 2.15
C LEU A 143 -12.77 -5.85 1.36
N LYS A 144 -13.12 -7.09 1.70
CA LYS A 144 -14.16 -7.84 0.95
C LYS A 144 -15.53 -7.16 0.94
N HIS A 145 -15.86 -6.38 1.97
CA HIS A 145 -17.12 -5.64 2.01
C HIS A 145 -17.07 -4.39 1.13
N GLU A 146 -16.01 -3.60 1.24
CA GLU A 146 -15.76 -2.37 0.46
C GLU A 146 -15.66 -2.66 -1.05
N LEU A 147 -14.93 -3.72 -1.44
CA LEU A 147 -14.70 -4.07 -2.84
C LEU A 147 -15.95 -4.61 -3.56
N LYS A 148 -16.99 -5.06 -2.84
CA LYS A 148 -18.25 -5.53 -3.47
C LYS A 148 -19.06 -4.41 -4.10
N HIS A 149 -18.80 -3.15 -3.73
CA HIS A 149 -19.56 -1.98 -4.16
C HIS A 149 -18.84 -1.13 -5.22
N MET A 150 -17.59 -1.48 -5.57
CA MET A 150 -16.87 -0.95 -6.73
C MET A 150 -17.19 -1.73 -8.00
#